data_AF-X6N224-F1
#
_entry.id   AF-X6N224-F1
#
_cell.length_a   1.000
_cell.length_b   1.000
_cell.length_c   1.000
_cell.angle_alpha   90.00
_cell.angle_beta   90.00
_cell.angle_gamma   90.00
#
_symmetry.space_group_name_H-M   'P 1'
#
loop_
_entity.id
_entity.type
_entity.pdbx_description
1 polymer ?
#
loop_
_entity_poly.entity_id
_entity_poly.type
_entity_poly.pdbx_seq_one_letter_code
_entity_poly.pdbx_strand_id
1 'polypeptide(L)'
;MLAGRPVIACNSGGPLETVVNEKTGFLCESNPDIWANKMLLFVNDRLLTFKMRDTCRAHVESKFSNKELETVLNAVLGDTIKQHEKFAEMNSQTRKRITKLQKKTQRQSFFVAALLFLAFVPLAPFLFLLGKL
;
A
#
# COMPACT_ATOMS: atom_id res chain seq x y z
N MET A 1 2.26 -10.62 -27.27
CA MET A 1 0.89 -10.29 -27.71
C MET A 1 0.76 -8.94 -28.42
N LEU A 2 1.42 -7.86 -27.97
CA LEU A 2 1.33 -6.52 -28.61
C LEU A 2 1.62 -6.51 -30.12
N ALA A 3 2.61 -7.29 -30.56
CA ALA A 3 2.91 -7.48 -31.98
C ALA A 3 1.79 -8.19 -32.79
N GLY A 4 0.68 -8.58 -32.14
CA GLY A 4 -0.42 -9.34 -32.73
C GLY A 4 -0.06 -10.79 -33.02
N ARG A 5 0.83 -11.37 -32.22
CA ARG A 5 1.14 -12.80 -32.31
C ARG A 5 0.46 -13.52 -31.13
N PRO A 6 -0.43 -14.49 -31.39
CA PRO A 6 -0.96 -15.33 -30.34
C PRO A 6 0.17 -16.15 -29.71
N VAL A 7 0.05 -16.40 -28.41
CA VAL A 7 1.13 -16.96 -27.57
C VAL A 7 0.79 -18.39 -27.16
N ILE A 8 1.77 -19.29 -27.20
CA ILE A 8 1.68 -20.59 -26.51
C ILE A 8 2.54 -20.46 -25.26
N ALA A 9 1.97 -20.74 -24.09
CA ALA A 9 2.67 -20.60 -22.81
C ALA A 9 2.28 -21.72 -21.84
N CYS A 10 3.08 -21.90 -20.78
CA CYS A 10 2.77 -22.85 -19.71
C CYS A 10 1.45 -22.48 -19.00
N ASN A 11 0.66 -23.49 -18.63
CA ASN A 11 -0.55 -23.34 -17.82
C ASN A 11 -0.21 -23.13 -16.31
N SER A 12 0.71 -22.22 -16.01
CA SER A 12 1.19 -21.94 -14.66
C SER A 12 1.79 -20.54 -14.56
N GLY A 13 1.77 -19.96 -13.34
CA GLY A 13 2.42 -18.68 -13.04
C GLY A 13 1.91 -17.49 -13.86
N GLY A 14 2.81 -16.54 -14.15
CA GLY A 14 2.51 -15.29 -14.85
C GLY A 14 1.80 -15.41 -16.22
N PRO A 15 2.02 -16.46 -17.03
CA PRO A 15 1.19 -16.73 -18.21
C PRO A 15 -0.32 -16.77 -17.95
N LEU A 16 -0.77 -17.26 -16.79
CA LEU A 16 -2.20 -17.33 -16.43
C LEU A 16 -2.83 -15.94 -16.29
N GLU A 17 -2.03 -14.93 -15.95
CA GLU A 17 -2.48 -13.55 -15.77
C GLU A 17 -2.61 -12.81 -17.10
N THR A 18 -1.84 -13.21 -18.12
CA THR A 18 -1.65 -12.45 -19.36
C THR A 18 -2.23 -13.13 -20.61
N VAL A 19 -2.34 -14.46 -20.63
CA VAL A 19 -2.86 -15.22 -21.75
C VAL A 19 -4.27 -15.71 -21.46
N VAL A 20 -5.22 -15.31 -22.29
CA VAL A 20 -6.58 -15.84 -22.26
C VAL A 20 -6.65 -17.08 -23.14
N ASN A 21 -6.71 -18.26 -22.53
CA ASN A 21 -6.69 -19.54 -23.24
C ASN A 21 -7.75 -19.58 -24.36
N GLU A 22 -7.34 -20.09 -25.51
CA GLU A 22 -8.11 -20.23 -26.75
C GLU A 22 -8.67 -18.92 -27.35
N LYS A 23 -8.30 -17.76 -26.78
CA LYS A 23 -8.68 -16.44 -27.29
C LYS A 23 -7.49 -15.64 -27.77
N THR A 24 -6.46 -15.53 -26.93
CA THR A 24 -5.22 -14.79 -27.24
C THR A 24 -4.01 -15.71 -27.42
N GLY A 25 -4.24 -17.02 -27.39
CA GLY A 25 -3.18 -18.00 -27.33
C GLY A 25 -3.65 -19.31 -26.71
N PHE A 26 -2.69 -20.16 -26.32
CA PHE A 26 -2.95 -21.41 -25.64
C PHE A 26 -2.12 -21.51 -24.37
N LEU A 27 -2.77 -21.89 -23.28
CA LEU A 27 -2.13 -22.34 -22.05
C LEU A 27 -2.00 -23.86 -22.10
N CYS A 28 -0.77 -24.36 -22.02
CA CYS A 28 -0.44 -25.77 -22.19
C CYS A 28 0.22 -26.34 -20.94
N GLU A 29 -0.10 -27.58 -20.60
CA GLU A 29 0.67 -28.34 -19.63
C GLU A 29 2.13 -28.52 -20.10
N SER A 30 3.02 -28.87 -19.17
CA SER A 30 4.44 -29.11 -19.47
C SER A 30 4.68 -30.46 -20.18
N ASN A 31 4.02 -30.65 -21.32
CA ASN A 31 4.11 -31.84 -22.17
C ASN A 31 4.51 -31.42 -23.60
N PRO A 32 5.67 -31.87 -24.12
CA PRO A 32 6.15 -31.50 -25.46
C PRO A 32 5.16 -31.77 -26.60
N ASP A 33 4.40 -32.87 -26.55
CA ASP A 33 3.44 -33.24 -27.61
C ASP A 33 2.29 -32.23 -27.70
N ILE A 34 1.82 -31.72 -26.55
CA ILE A 34 0.78 -30.70 -26.49
C ILE A 34 1.29 -29.41 -27.16
N TRP A 35 2.53 -29.02 -26.86
CA TRP A 35 3.14 -27.82 -27.45
C TRP A 35 3.31 -27.97 -28.96
N ALA A 36 3.86 -29.11 -29.42
CA ALA A 36 4.02 -29.40 -30.83
C ALA A 36 2.68 -29.35 -31.59
N ASN A 37 1.62 -29.92 -31.00
CA ASN A 37 0.27 -29.88 -31.57
C ASN A 37 -0.27 -28.44 -31.70
N LYS A 38 -0.06 -27.57 -30.70
CA LYS A 38 -0.48 -26.17 -30.78
C LYS A 38 0.35 -25.36 -31.78
N MET A 39 1.65 -25.63 -31.89
CA MET A 39 2.49 -25.03 -32.92
C MET A 39 2.02 -25.44 -34.33
N LEU A 40 1.78 -26.74 -34.54
CA LEU A 40 1.28 -27.27 -35.81
C LEU A 40 -0.08 -26.67 -36.18
N LEU A 41 -0.97 -26.49 -35.19
CA LEU A 41 -2.27 -25.84 -35.39
C LEU A 41 -2.11 -24.41 -35.95
N PHE A 42 -1.20 -23.59 -35.42
CA PHE A 42 -0.95 -22.25 -35.96
C PHE A 42 -0.27 -22.23 -37.33
N VAL A 43 0.53 -23.26 -37.65
CA VAL A 43 1.12 -23.40 -38.99
C VAL A 43 0.05 -23.75 -40.03
N ASN A 44 -0.86 -24.67 -39.68
CA ASN A 44 -1.85 -25.20 -40.61
C ASN A 44 -3.09 -24.31 -40.74
N ASP A 45 -3.53 -23.67 -39.66
CA ASP A 45 -4.73 -22.83 -39.66
C ASP A 45 -4.39 -21.34 -39.51
N ARG A 46 -4.15 -20.69 -40.65
CA ARG A 46 -3.89 -19.25 -40.69
C ARG A 46 -5.11 -18.41 -40.30
N LEU A 47 -6.34 -18.88 -40.55
CA LEU A 47 -7.56 -18.13 -40.21
C LEU A 47 -7.71 -18.01 -38.70
N LEU A 48 -7.45 -19.10 -37.97
CA LEU A 48 -7.38 -19.09 -36.52
C LEU A 48 -6.32 -18.10 -36.02
N THR A 49 -5.11 -18.13 -36.58
CA THR A 49 -4.03 -17.20 -36.19
C THR A 49 -4.44 -15.74 -36.42
N PHE A 50 -5.09 -15.42 -37.55
CA PHE A 50 -5.56 -14.06 -37.83
C PHE A 50 -6.66 -13.61 -36.87
N LYS A 51 -7.61 -14.48 -36.54
CA LYS A 51 -8.67 -14.19 -35.57
C LYS A 51 -8.09 -13.93 -34.17
N MET A 52 -7.14 -14.77 -33.74
CA MET A 52 -6.48 -14.61 -32.45
C MET A 52 -5.57 -13.38 -32.41
N ARG A 53 -4.92 -13.00 -33.51
CA ARG A 53 -4.09 -11.78 -33.62
C ARG A 53 -4.86 -10.53 -33.18
N ASP A 54 -6.08 -10.36 -33.65
CA ASP A 54 -6.88 -9.16 -33.36
C ASP A 54 -7.31 -9.16 -31.89
N THR A 55 -7.71 -10.32 -31.38
CA THR A 55 -8.00 -10.51 -29.96
C THR A 55 -6.78 -10.21 -29.08
N CYS A 56 -5.57 -10.61 -29.51
CA CYS A 56 -4.34 -10.36 -28.76
C CYS A 56 -4.05 -8.86 -28.60
N ARG A 57 -4.17 -8.09 -29.67
CA ARG A 57 -3.91 -6.63 -29.62
C ARG A 57 -4.94 -5.95 -28.72
N ALA A 58 -6.22 -6.23 -28.94
CA ALA A 58 -7.30 -5.69 -28.12
C ALA A 58 -7.11 -6.02 -26.62
N HIS A 59 -6.65 -7.24 -26.29
CA HIS A 59 -6.36 -7.61 -24.91
C HIS A 59 -5.22 -6.79 -24.30
N VAL A 60 -4.10 -6.64 -25.01
CA VAL A 60 -2.97 -5.84 -24.52
C VAL A 60 -3.35 -4.36 -24.39
N GLU A 61 -4.04 -3.80 -25.38
CA GLU A 61 -4.47 -2.39 -25.35
C GLU A 61 -5.44 -2.10 -24.20
N SER A 62 -6.34 -3.04 -23.90
CA SER A 62 -7.34 -2.86 -22.85
C SER A 62 -6.85 -3.15 -21.43
N LYS A 63 -5.80 -3.97 -21.25
CA LYS A 63 -5.36 -4.40 -19.90
C LYS A 63 -3.94 -4.00 -19.53
N PHE A 64 -3.07 -3.79 -20.52
CA PHE A 64 -1.63 -3.60 -20.33
C PHE A 64 -1.12 -2.36 -21.07
N SER A 65 -2.00 -1.40 -21.38
CA SER A 65 -1.60 -0.13 -21.96
C SER A 65 -1.10 0.84 -20.90
N ASN A 66 -0.30 1.83 -21.32
CA ASN A 66 0.14 2.91 -20.44
C ASN A 66 -1.04 3.66 -19.79
N LYS A 67 -2.15 3.79 -20.51
CA LYS A 67 -3.37 4.41 -20.01
C LYS A 67 -3.98 3.61 -18.85
N GLU A 68 -4.04 2.30 -18.98
CA GLU A 68 -4.56 1.43 -17.91
C GLU A 68 -3.62 1.46 -16.70
N LEU A 69 -2.30 1.41 -16.94
CA LEU A 69 -1.29 1.56 -15.88
C LEU A 69 -1.44 2.89 -15.14
N GLU A 70 -1.54 4.01 -15.86
CA GLU A 70 -1.73 5.34 -15.29
C GLU A 70 -3.00 5.39 -14.43
N THR A 71 -4.09 4.82 -14.92
CA THR A 71 -5.38 4.78 -14.21
C THR A 71 -5.24 4.05 -12.87
N VAL A 72 -4.66 2.84 -12.87
CA VAL A 72 -4.45 2.04 -11.66
C VAL A 72 -3.46 2.72 -10.72
N LEU A 73 -2.34 3.24 -11.24
CA LEU A 73 -1.32 3.90 -10.45
C LEU A 73 -1.86 5.15 -9.74
N ASN A 74 -2.59 5.99 -10.46
CA ASN A 74 -3.18 7.20 -9.89
C ASN A 74 -4.23 6.89 -8.81
N ALA A 75 -5.00 5.81 -8.98
CA ALA A 75 -5.93 5.35 -7.94
C ALA A 75 -5.19 4.94 -6.66
N VAL A 76 -4.15 4.11 -6.78
CA VAL A 76 -3.33 3.68 -5.63
C VAL A 76 -2.64 4.85 -4.95
N LEU A 77 -2.06 5.78 -5.71
CA LEU A 77 -1.45 6.99 -5.17
C LEU A 77 -2.48 7.86 -4.45
N GLY A 78 -3.66 8.07 -5.05
CA GLY A 78 -4.75 8.83 -4.44
C GLY A 78 -5.20 8.24 -3.11
N ASP A 79 -5.35 6.92 -3.03
CA ASP A 79 -5.72 6.24 -1.80
C ASP A 79 -4.62 6.34 -0.74
N THR A 80 -3.35 6.20 -1.14
CA THR A 80 -2.19 6.35 -0.26
C THR A 80 -2.10 7.77 0.32
N ILE A 81 -2.32 8.80 -0.50
CA ILE A 81 -2.31 10.20 -0.07
C ILE A 81 -3.44 10.46 0.94
N LYS A 82 -4.67 10.03 0.64
CA LYS A 82 -5.82 10.20 1.55
C LYS A 82 -5.59 9.53 2.90
N GLN A 83 -5.00 8.34 2.91
CA GLN A 83 -4.64 7.65 4.15
C GLN A 83 -3.63 8.47 4.96
N HIS A 84 -2.61 9.03 4.30
CA HIS A 84 -1.61 9.87 4.95
C HIS A 84 -2.21 11.16 5.53
N GLU A 85 -3.09 11.85 4.79
CA GLU A 85 -3.78 13.06 5.27
C GLU A 85 -4.62 12.79 6.52
N LYS A 86 -5.41 11.70 6.50
CA LYS A 86 -6.21 11.27 7.65
C LYS A 86 -5.34 10.95 8.86
N PHE A 87 -4.22 10.27 8.64
CA PHE A 87 -3.26 9.98 9.70
C PHE A 87 -2.62 11.26 10.27
N ALA A 88 -2.24 12.21 9.42
CA ALA A 88 -1.68 13.49 9.83
C ALA A 88 -2.69 14.31 10.66
N GLU A 89 -3.96 14.34 10.25
CA GLU A 89 -5.02 15.03 10.99
C GLU A 89 -5.23 14.42 12.38
N MET A 90 -5.37 13.10 12.45
CA MET A 90 -5.51 12.36 13.71
C MET A 90 -4.32 12.60 14.66
N ASN A 91 -3.10 12.61 14.12
CA ASN A 91 -1.90 12.89 14.91
C ASN A 91 -1.86 14.33 15.44
N SER A 92 -2.26 15.31 14.63
CA SER A 92 -2.36 16.71 15.05
C SER A 92 -3.36 16.88 16.20
N GLN A 93 -4.55 16.27 16.10
CA GLN A 93 -5.56 16.29 17.15
C GLN A 93 -5.05 15.65 18.44
N THR A 94 -4.37 14.51 18.33
CA THR A 94 -3.78 13.79 19.47
C THR A 94 -2.72 14.63 20.17
N ARG A 95 -1.80 15.27 19.43
CA ARG A 95 -0.79 16.20 19.99
C ARG A 95 -1.43 17.39 20.71
N LYS A 96 -2.49 17.98 20.15
CA LYS A 96 -3.25 19.07 20.81
C LYS A 96 -3.87 18.62 22.13
N ARG A 97 -4.42 17.40 22.20
CA ARG A 97 -4.95 16.84 23.46
C ARG A 97 -3.86 16.60 24.49
N ILE A 98 -2.75 15.97 24.10
CA ILE A 98 -1.61 15.69 24.99
C ILE A 98 -1.04 16.98 25.57
N THR A 99 -0.79 18.00 24.73
CA THR A 99 -0.24 19.29 25.19
C THR A 99 -1.18 20.01 26.15
N LYS A 100 -2.50 19.93 25.94
CA LYS A 100 -3.51 20.47 26.89
C LYS A 100 -3.49 19.72 28.22
N LEU A 101 -3.41 18.39 28.19
CA LEU A 101 -3.29 17.55 29.39
C LEU A 101 -2.00 17.85 30.17
N GLN A 102 -0.86 17.91 29.47
CA GLN A 102 0.44 18.23 30.07
C GLN A 102 0.40 19.59 30.79
N LYS A 103 -0.14 20.64 30.15
CA LYS A 103 -0.30 21.96 30.80
C LYS A 103 -1.18 21.91 32.04
N LYS A 104 -2.28 21.12 32.00
CA LYS A 104 -3.17 20.94 33.16
C LYS A 104 -2.44 20.24 34.31
N THR A 105 -1.76 19.14 34.04
CA THR A 105 -0.97 18.39 35.03
C THR A 105 0.15 19.25 35.61
N GLN A 106 0.89 19.98 34.78
CA GLN A 106 1.95 20.88 35.23
C GLN A 106 1.42 21.96 36.17
N ARG A 107 0.27 22.57 35.85
CA ARG A 107 -0.39 23.56 36.73
C ARG A 107 -0.81 22.95 38.07
N GLN A 108 -1.32 21.72 38.08
CA GLN A 108 -1.66 21.01 39.31
C GLN A 108 -0.40 20.69 40.14
N SER A 109 0.68 20.23 39.52
CA SER A 109 1.95 19.96 40.20
C SER A 109 2.54 21.22 40.84
N PHE A 110 2.53 22.36 40.14
CA PHE A 110 2.97 23.64 40.71
C PHE A 110 2.13 24.07 41.91
N PHE A 111 0.82 23.86 41.85
CA PHE A 111 -0.08 24.18 42.97
C PHE A 111 0.22 23.34 44.22
N VAL A 112 0.45 22.03 44.05
CA VAL A 112 0.83 21.13 45.15
C VAL A 112 2.20 21.51 45.73
N ALA A 113 3.19 21.80 44.89
CA ALA A 113 4.53 22.21 45.34
C ALA A 113 4.48 23.52 46.15
N ALA A 114 3.68 24.51 45.72
CA ALA A 114 3.51 25.76 46.44
C ALA A 114 2.86 25.56 47.83
N LEU A 115 1.86 24.69 47.94
CA LEU A 115 1.24 24.33 49.22
C LEU A 115 2.24 23.67 50.17
N LEU A 116 3.04 22.71 49.67
CA LEU A 116 4.10 22.08 50.47
C LEU A 116 5.16 23.10 50.91
N PHE A 117 5.57 24.01 50.02
CA PHE A 117 6.55 25.04 50.34
C PHE A 117 6.05 25.97 51.46
N LEU A 118 4.81 26.46 51.36
CA LEU A 118 4.20 27.30 52.40
C LEU A 118 4.07 26.58 53.74
N ALA A 119 3.81 25.27 53.74
CA ALA A 119 3.72 24.48 54.97
C ALA A 119 5.08 24.26 55.66
N PHE A 120 6.18 24.17 54.90
CA PHE A 120 7.52 23.84 55.43
C PHE A 120 8.44 25.06 55.68
N VAL A 121 8.25 26.17 54.97
CA VAL A 121 9.04 27.42 55.18
C VAL A 121 9.04 27.94 56.62
N PRO A 122 7.91 28.02 57.36
CA PRO A 122 7.91 28.56 58.72
C PRO A 122 8.62 27.67 59.76
N LEU A 123 8.89 26.41 59.45
CA LEU A 123 9.65 25.48 60.32
C LEU A 123 11.18 25.65 60.20
N ALA A 124 11.67 26.22 59.09
CA ALA A 124 13.10 26.42 58.85
C ALA A 124 13.81 27.29 59.90
N PRO A 125 13.27 28.46 60.34
CA PRO A 125 13.91 29.24 61.39
C PRO A 125 13.90 28.54 62.76
N PHE A 126 12.88 27.71 63.04
CA PHE A 126 12.80 26.94 64.28
C PHE A 126 13.86 25.83 64.36
N LEU A 127 14.12 25.14 63.24
CA LEU A 127 15.20 24.14 63.14
C LEU A 127 16.60 24.79 63.17
N PHE A 128 16.76 25.98 62.58
CA PHE A 128 18.02 26.73 62.65
C PHE A 128 18.36 27.20 64.08
N LEU A 129 17.35 27.50 64.91
CA LEU A 129 17.55 27.79 66.33
C LEU A 129 17.95 26.55 67.15
N LEU A 130 17.44 25.37 66.79
CA LEU A 130 17.75 24.11 67.49
C LEU A 130 19.14 23.53 67.15
N GLY A 131 19.71 23.86 65.99
CA GLY A 131 21.03 23.38 65.53
C GLY A 131 22.24 24.26 65.90
N LYS A 132 22.03 25.36 66.62
CA LYS A 132 23.09 26.26 67.13
C LYS A 132 23.39 26.09 68.63
N LEU A 133 22.83 25.07 69.27
CA LEU A 133 23.11 24.65 70.64
C LEU A 133 24.13 23.52 70.67
#